data_AF-K5UMA6-F1
#
_entry.id   AF-K5UMA6-F1
#
_cell.length_a   1.000
_cell.length_b   1.000
_cell.length_c   1.000
_cell.angle_alpha   90.00
_cell.angle_beta   90.00
_cell.angle_gamma   90.00
#
_symmetry.space_group_name_H-M   'P 1'
#
loop_
_entity.id
_entity.type
_entity.pdbx_description
1 polymer ?
#
loop_
_entity_poly.entity_id
_entity_poly.type
_entity_poly.pdbx_seq_one_letter_code
_entity_poly.pdbx_strand_id
1 'polypeptide(L)'
;IVISGLSSPAVLTDDGFTNFANSIGFSNGCLGSDAGSIQMANLGDGNNDNVPLPQTLLLREDYGVPDVGSCLDNLLGDTRFRVFRQNGTVAPTNALFLAVAIEDGIAEGGRTIASDGYDLGRDQVVLAAVGTTSFAGITYHTTAVTLHKVTTSGSQDVNHNISIDGNAVLLTIEIIV
;
A
#
# COMPACT_ATOMS: atom_id res chain seq x y z
N ILE A 1 0.45 4.05 -4.78
CA ILE A 1 -0.92 4.59 -4.52
C ILE A 1 -0.78 5.71 -3.49
N VAL A 2 -1.71 6.66 -3.45
CA VAL A 2 -1.84 7.64 -2.36
C VAL A 2 -3.25 7.58 -1.79
N ILE A 3 -3.41 7.38 -0.47
CA ILE A 3 -4.66 7.66 0.23
C ILE A 3 -4.69 9.15 0.53
N SER A 4 -5.69 9.82 0.00
CA SER A 4 -5.91 11.25 0.15
C SER A 4 -6.06 11.64 1.62
N GLY A 5 -5.43 12.75 2.02
CA GLY A 5 -5.66 13.38 3.33
C GLY A 5 -7.10 13.90 3.52
N LEU A 6 -7.92 13.89 2.46
CA LEU A 6 -9.36 14.18 2.50
C LEU A 6 -10.22 12.95 2.85
N SER A 7 -9.61 11.77 2.99
CA SER A 7 -10.30 10.57 3.49
C SER A 7 -10.79 10.79 4.93
N SER A 8 -11.74 9.98 5.38
CA SER A 8 -12.21 10.01 6.77
C SER A 8 -11.00 9.93 7.74
N PRO A 9 -10.87 10.84 8.72
CA PRO A 9 -9.67 10.91 9.57
C PRO A 9 -9.34 9.60 10.29
N ALA A 10 -10.35 8.81 10.65
CA ALA A 10 -10.16 7.50 11.27
C ALA A 10 -9.39 6.53 10.36
N VAL A 11 -9.58 6.60 9.04
CA VAL A 11 -8.87 5.77 8.03
C VAL A 11 -7.38 6.11 7.97
N LEU A 12 -6.97 7.33 8.31
CA LEU A 12 -5.57 7.77 8.19
C LEU A 12 -4.67 7.35 9.37
N THR A 13 -5.24 6.65 10.36
CA THR A 13 -4.53 6.01 11.47
C THR A 13 -4.01 4.63 11.06
N ASP A 14 -3.00 4.10 11.75
CA ASP A 14 -2.47 2.76 11.43
C ASP A 14 -3.55 1.67 11.64
N ASP A 15 -4.31 1.74 12.74
CA ASP A 15 -5.40 0.81 13.02
C ASP A 15 -6.57 0.95 12.04
N GLY A 16 -7.00 2.18 11.76
CA GLY A 16 -8.12 2.43 10.85
C GLY A 16 -7.78 2.09 9.40
N PHE A 17 -6.55 2.35 8.97
CA PHE A 17 -6.11 1.92 7.65
C PHE A 17 -5.99 0.39 7.56
N THR A 18 -5.52 -0.27 8.61
CA THR A 18 -5.51 -1.74 8.70
C THR A 18 -6.94 -2.30 8.63
N ASN A 19 -7.91 -1.69 9.30
CA ASN A 19 -9.31 -2.12 9.20
C ASN A 19 -9.86 -1.98 7.77
N PHE A 20 -9.59 -0.85 7.11
CA PHE A 20 -9.91 -0.68 5.70
C PHE A 20 -9.23 -1.73 4.81
N ALA A 21 -7.94 -2.00 5.04
CA ALA A 21 -7.20 -3.02 4.29
C ALA A 21 -7.86 -4.40 4.42
N ASN A 22 -8.33 -4.79 5.61
CA ASN A 22 -9.04 -6.06 5.80
C ASN A 22 -10.33 -6.11 4.97
N SER A 23 -11.00 -4.96 4.74
CA SER A 23 -12.20 -4.90 3.89
C SER A 23 -11.93 -5.16 2.41
N ILE A 24 -10.67 -5.05 1.99
CA ILE A 24 -10.22 -5.24 0.60
C ILE A 24 -9.33 -6.47 0.44
N GLY A 25 -9.28 -7.35 1.45
CA GLY A 25 -8.54 -8.62 1.41
C GLY A 25 -7.04 -8.51 1.75
N PHE A 26 -6.67 -7.54 2.58
CA PHE A 26 -5.28 -7.35 3.03
C PHE A 26 -5.19 -7.22 4.55
N SER A 27 -4.25 -7.92 5.17
CA SER A 27 -4.04 -7.88 6.63
C SER A 27 -2.59 -7.57 6.98
N ASN A 28 -2.33 -7.30 8.28
CA ASN A 28 -0.97 -7.44 8.80
C ASN A 28 -0.52 -8.88 8.54
N GLY A 29 0.75 -9.07 8.15
CA GLY A 29 1.27 -10.37 7.71
C GLY A 29 1.04 -11.50 8.73
N CYS A 30 1.38 -12.74 8.36
CA CYS A 30 1.12 -13.94 9.15
C CYS A 30 1.29 -13.74 10.67
N LEU A 31 0.18 -13.76 11.43
CA LEU A 31 0.15 -13.56 12.89
C LEU A 31 0.81 -12.25 13.38
N GLY A 32 0.73 -11.18 12.59
CA GLY A 32 1.37 -9.89 12.87
C GLY A 32 2.89 -9.90 12.67
N SER A 33 3.47 -10.92 12.02
CA SER A 33 4.90 -10.95 11.74
C SER A 33 5.25 -10.14 10.49
N ASP A 34 5.88 -8.99 10.73
CA ASP A 34 6.50 -8.16 9.70
C ASP A 34 7.82 -8.78 9.23
N ALA A 35 7.76 -9.95 8.60
CA ALA A 35 8.94 -10.57 8.01
C ALA A 35 9.42 -9.75 6.78
N GLY A 36 10.30 -8.78 7.02
CA GLY A 36 10.96 -7.94 6.03
C GLY A 36 11.73 -6.78 6.69
N SER A 37 12.76 -6.26 6.02
CA SER A 37 13.43 -5.04 6.49
C SER A 37 12.48 -3.84 6.44
N ILE A 38 12.62 -2.93 7.41
CA ILE A 38 11.97 -1.61 7.39
C ILE A 38 12.54 -0.83 6.20
N GLN A 39 11.64 -0.35 5.34
CA GLN A 39 11.97 0.57 4.27
C GLN A 39 11.80 2.01 4.72
N MET A 40 12.62 2.87 4.14
CA MET A 40 12.67 4.30 4.44
C MET A 40 12.28 5.07 3.19
N ALA A 41 11.50 6.14 3.33
CA ALA A 41 11.08 7.01 2.22
C ALA A 41 11.15 8.50 2.58
N ASN A 42 11.48 9.35 1.61
CA ASN A 42 11.30 10.80 1.72
C ASN A 42 10.05 11.18 0.91
N LEU A 43 9.05 11.76 1.58
CA LEU A 43 7.76 12.13 0.97
C LEU A 43 7.71 13.60 0.50
N GLY A 44 8.84 14.33 0.60
CA GLY A 44 8.92 15.75 0.26
C GLY A 44 8.04 16.64 1.14
N ASP A 45 7.72 16.20 2.36
CA ASP A 45 6.74 16.83 3.25
C ASP A 45 7.35 17.70 4.34
N GLY A 46 8.65 17.98 4.28
CA GLY A 46 9.36 18.83 5.24
C GLY A 46 9.64 18.14 6.58
N ASN A 47 9.56 16.80 6.63
CA ASN A 47 10.26 16.01 7.64
C ASN A 47 11.73 15.92 7.21
N ASN A 48 12.60 16.67 7.91
CA ASN A 48 14.06 16.74 7.77
C ASN A 48 14.54 16.23 6.40
N ASP A 49 14.78 17.12 5.44
CA ASP A 49 15.11 16.78 4.02
C ASP A 49 16.23 15.74 3.80
N ASN A 50 16.98 15.38 4.86
CA ASN A 50 18.07 14.41 4.88
C ASN A 50 17.79 13.12 5.69
N VAL A 51 16.65 12.98 6.37
CA VAL A 51 16.30 11.80 7.17
C VAL A 51 15.00 11.22 6.64
N PRO A 52 15.05 10.12 5.88
CA PRO A 52 13.84 9.47 5.40
C PRO A 52 13.01 8.93 6.57
N LEU A 53 11.70 8.81 6.39
CA LEU A 53 10.76 8.27 7.36
C LEU A 53 10.64 6.76 7.20
N PRO A 54 10.55 5.99 8.30
CA PRO A 54 10.26 4.57 8.21
C PRO A 54 8.83 4.34 7.73
N GLN A 55 8.60 3.20 7.08
CA GLN A 55 7.24 2.69 6.91
C GLN A 55 6.54 2.54 8.27
N THR A 56 5.22 2.70 8.30
CA THR A 56 4.40 2.50 9.51
C THR A 56 3.67 1.17 9.51
N LEU A 57 3.40 0.60 8.33
CA LEU A 57 2.71 -0.69 8.17
C LEU A 57 3.32 -1.52 7.03
N LEU A 58 3.15 -2.84 7.12
CA LEU A 58 3.36 -3.81 6.03
C LEU A 58 2.12 -4.71 5.92
N LEU A 59 1.34 -4.52 4.87
CA LEU A 59 0.11 -5.27 4.62
C LEU A 59 0.30 -6.24 3.45
N ARG A 60 -0.36 -7.40 3.51
CA ARG A 60 -0.25 -8.51 2.56
C ARG A 60 -1.62 -9.07 2.22
N GLU A 61 -1.77 -9.66 1.04
CA GLU A 61 -3.01 -10.31 0.66
C GLU A 61 -3.33 -11.43 1.66
N ASP A 62 -4.57 -11.44 2.16
CA ASP A 62 -5.02 -12.37 3.19
C ASP A 62 -6.00 -13.43 2.65
N TYR A 63 -6.29 -13.41 1.34
CA TYR A 63 -7.18 -14.35 0.66
C TYR A 63 -8.56 -14.52 1.34
N GLY A 64 -9.04 -13.46 2.01
CA GLY A 64 -10.32 -13.45 2.73
C GLY A 64 -10.28 -14.11 4.11
N VAL A 65 -9.09 -14.40 4.64
CA VAL A 65 -8.88 -14.91 6.00
C VAL A 65 -7.91 -14.00 6.74
N PRO A 66 -8.40 -12.96 7.44
CA PRO A 66 -7.55 -12.01 8.14
C PRO A 66 -6.55 -12.69 9.08
N ASP A 67 -5.35 -12.10 9.18
CA ASP A 67 -4.22 -12.50 10.04
C ASP A 67 -3.54 -13.85 9.72
N VAL A 68 -4.27 -14.80 9.12
CA VAL A 68 -3.79 -16.18 8.89
C VAL A 68 -3.70 -16.51 7.40
N GLY A 69 -4.50 -15.89 6.55
CA GLY A 69 -4.44 -16.15 5.11
C GLY A 69 -3.14 -15.65 4.48
N SER A 70 -2.54 -14.58 5.01
CA SER A 70 -1.18 -14.16 4.64
C SER A 70 -0.07 -15.08 5.18
N CYS A 71 -0.40 -16.10 6.01
CA CYS A 71 0.50 -17.21 6.34
C CYS A 71 0.55 -18.29 5.25
N LEU A 72 -0.41 -18.28 4.32
CA LEU A 72 -0.40 -19.20 3.20
C LEU A 72 0.70 -18.73 2.26
N ASP A 73 1.85 -19.40 2.34
CA ASP A 73 2.96 -19.19 1.43
C ASP A 73 2.50 -19.58 0.03
N ASN A 74 2.02 -18.60 -0.72
CA ASN A 74 1.56 -18.83 -2.07
C ASN A 74 2.78 -18.87 -2.98
N LEU A 75 3.10 -20.08 -3.43
CA LEU A 75 4.02 -20.38 -4.52
C LEU A 75 3.73 -19.55 -5.79
N LEU A 76 2.54 -18.92 -5.90
CA LEU A 76 2.11 -18.13 -7.05
C LEU A 76 2.35 -16.62 -6.91
N GLY A 77 2.95 -16.16 -5.81
CA GLY A 77 3.18 -14.75 -5.52
C GLY A 77 2.06 -14.08 -4.73
N ASP A 78 2.40 -12.99 -4.04
CA ASP A 78 1.53 -12.27 -3.10
C ASP A 78 1.68 -10.75 -3.27
N THR A 79 0.55 -10.04 -3.32
CA THR A 79 0.54 -8.57 -3.31
C THR A 79 0.76 -8.06 -1.90
N ARG A 80 1.79 -7.23 -1.74
CA ARG A 80 2.03 -6.52 -0.48
C ARG A 80 2.14 -5.03 -0.70
N PHE A 81 1.84 -4.26 0.35
CA PHE A 81 2.15 -2.85 0.35
C PHE A 81 2.66 -2.33 1.68
N ARG A 82 3.65 -1.43 1.57
CA ARG A 82 4.21 -0.68 2.68
C ARG A 82 3.56 0.70 2.73
N VAL A 83 3.27 1.16 3.93
CA VAL A 83 2.57 2.43 4.15
C VAL A 83 3.52 3.44 4.76
N PHE A 84 3.51 4.66 4.22
CA PHE A 84 4.26 5.80 4.74
C PHE A 84 3.27 6.95 4.97
N ARG A 85 3.31 7.56 6.16
CA ARG A 85 2.39 8.65 6.51
C ARG A 85 3.04 10.01 6.27
N GLN A 86 2.33 10.88 5.54
CA GLN A 86 2.74 12.25 5.31
C GLN A 86 2.34 13.15 6.49
N ASN A 87 3.28 13.41 7.39
CA ASN A 87 3.05 14.18 8.62
C ASN A 87 4.10 15.27 8.85
N GLY A 88 4.87 15.62 7.82
CA GLY A 88 5.90 16.64 7.91
C GLY A 88 5.37 18.07 7.98
N THR A 89 6.27 19.00 8.26
CA THR A 89 5.95 20.41 8.55
C THR A 89 5.43 21.20 7.35
N VAL A 90 5.75 20.77 6.13
CA VAL A 90 5.38 21.45 4.87
C VAL A 90 4.09 20.89 4.27
N ALA A 91 3.79 19.61 4.52
CA ALA A 91 2.56 18.96 4.07
C ALA A 91 1.95 18.05 5.16
N PRO A 92 1.43 18.60 6.26
CA PRO A 92 0.87 17.84 7.38
C PRO A 92 -0.54 17.31 7.07
N THR A 93 -0.70 16.54 5.99
CA THR A 93 -2.02 16.12 5.47
C THR A 93 -2.52 14.82 6.08
N ASN A 94 -1.65 14.03 6.73
CA ASN A 94 -1.88 12.64 7.11
C ASN A 94 -2.21 11.70 5.94
N ALA A 95 -2.01 12.13 4.69
CA ALA A 95 -2.11 11.25 3.53
C ALA A 95 -1.18 10.03 3.68
N LEU A 96 -1.60 8.89 3.13
CA LEU A 96 -0.82 7.66 3.18
C LEU A 96 -0.25 7.35 1.80
N PHE A 97 1.06 7.20 1.70
CA PHE A 97 1.75 6.80 0.48
C PHE A 97 1.99 5.30 0.53
N LEU A 98 1.53 4.56 -0.48
CA LEU A 98 1.67 3.11 -0.54
C LEU A 98 2.63 2.71 -1.64
N ALA A 99 3.68 2.00 -1.24
CA ALA A 99 4.54 1.26 -2.13
C ALA A 99 3.99 -0.17 -2.25
N VAL A 100 3.30 -0.43 -3.36
CA VAL A 100 2.60 -1.71 -3.64
C VAL A 100 3.41 -2.52 -4.62
N ALA A 101 3.54 -3.82 -4.40
CA ALA A 101 4.15 -4.72 -5.36
C ALA A 101 3.67 -6.16 -5.21
N ILE A 102 3.62 -6.88 -6.34
CA ILE A 102 3.49 -8.34 -6.39
C ILE A 102 4.88 -8.97 -6.23
N GLU A 103 5.08 -9.76 -5.19
CA GLU A 103 6.26 -10.63 -5.06
C GLU A 103 6.01 -11.96 -5.78
N ASP A 104 6.99 -12.47 -6.54
CA ASP A 104 6.95 -13.83 -7.10
C ASP A 104 7.41 -14.84 -6.04
N GLY A 105 6.65 -15.93 -5.89
CA GLY A 105 6.82 -16.95 -4.86
C GLY A 105 7.94 -17.97 -5.13
N ILE A 106 8.68 -17.88 -6.24
CA ILE A 106 9.56 -18.97 -6.69
C ILE A 106 10.95 -18.52 -7.18
N ALA A 107 11.75 -17.91 -6.31
CA ALA A 107 13.20 -17.91 -6.53
C ALA A 107 13.96 -18.15 -5.21
N GLU A 108 14.66 -19.28 -5.17
CA GLU A 108 15.58 -19.67 -4.10
C GLU A 108 16.47 -18.49 -3.67
N GLY A 109 16.28 -18.00 -2.44
CA GLY A 109 17.20 -17.08 -1.78
C GLY A 109 16.77 -15.61 -1.69
N GLY A 110 15.63 -15.21 -2.25
CA GLY A 110 15.11 -13.85 -2.04
C GLY A 110 13.92 -13.56 -2.94
N ARG A 111 12.80 -13.16 -2.34
CA ARG A 111 11.58 -12.79 -3.05
C ARG A 111 11.89 -11.73 -4.12
N THR A 112 11.74 -12.09 -5.39
CA THR A 112 11.85 -11.13 -6.50
C THR A 112 10.48 -10.53 -6.77
N ILE A 113 10.43 -9.25 -7.14
CA ILE A 113 9.18 -8.62 -7.59
C ILE A 113 8.86 -9.15 -8.99
N ALA A 114 7.59 -9.50 -9.23
CA ALA A 114 7.14 -9.99 -10.53
C ALA A 114 7.43 -8.97 -11.65
N SER A 115 7.52 -9.44 -12.89
CA SER A 115 7.56 -8.53 -14.03
C SER A 115 6.31 -7.65 -14.01
N ASP A 116 6.48 -6.33 -14.15
CA ASP A 116 5.39 -5.34 -14.01
C ASP A 116 4.70 -5.34 -12.63
N GLY A 117 5.34 -5.92 -11.60
CA GLY A 117 4.72 -6.17 -10.31
C GLY A 117 4.34 -4.92 -9.52
N TYR A 118 4.92 -3.76 -9.84
CA TYR A 118 4.53 -2.47 -9.25
C TYR A 118 3.19 -1.97 -9.80
N ASP A 119 3.03 -2.00 -11.13
CA ASP A 119 1.81 -1.51 -11.77
C ASP A 119 0.66 -2.51 -11.60
N LEU A 120 0.93 -3.81 -11.76
CA LEU A 120 -0.06 -4.86 -11.47
C LEU A 120 -0.52 -4.84 -10.01
N GLY A 121 0.42 -4.69 -9.06
CA GLY A 121 0.08 -4.60 -7.64
C GLY A 121 -0.77 -3.38 -7.33
N ARG A 122 -0.41 -2.21 -7.88
CA ARG A 122 -1.22 -0.99 -7.79
C ARG A 122 -2.63 -1.23 -8.31
N ASP A 123 -2.76 -1.80 -9.50
CA ASP A 123 -4.06 -1.98 -10.15
C ASP A 123 -4.94 -3.00 -9.41
N GLN A 124 -4.35 -4.07 -8.85
CA GLN A 124 -5.05 -5.04 -8.00
C GLN A 124 -5.63 -4.37 -6.73
N VAL A 125 -4.83 -3.58 -6.01
CA VAL A 125 -5.31 -2.88 -4.81
C VAL A 125 -6.40 -1.87 -5.15
N VAL A 126 -6.24 -1.11 -6.25
CA VAL A 126 -7.25 -0.13 -6.68
C VAL A 126 -8.56 -0.83 -7.07
N LEU A 127 -8.49 -1.94 -7.80
CA LEU A 127 -9.66 -2.73 -8.18
C LEU A 127 -10.42 -3.26 -6.96
N ALA A 128 -9.71 -3.76 -5.94
CA ALA A 128 -10.32 -4.24 -4.71
C ALA A 128 -10.93 -3.11 -3.86
N ALA A 129 -10.33 -1.92 -3.90
CA ALA A 129 -10.71 -0.79 -3.05
C ALA A 129 -11.89 0.03 -3.55
N VAL A 130 -12.03 0.25 -4.87
CA VAL A 130 -13.02 1.17 -5.43
C VAL A 130 -14.45 0.63 -5.26
N GLY A 131 -15.36 1.50 -4.85
CA GLY A 131 -16.75 1.15 -4.58
C GLY A 131 -17.03 1.04 -3.09
N THR A 132 -17.84 0.07 -2.68
CA THR A 132 -18.25 -0.11 -1.29
C THR A 132 -17.70 -1.42 -0.74
N THR A 133 -17.02 -1.33 0.40
CA THR A 133 -16.47 -2.48 1.14
C THR A 133 -16.86 -2.38 2.61
N SER A 134 -16.81 -3.50 3.33
CA SER A 134 -17.13 -3.52 4.75
C SER A 134 -16.26 -4.51 5.49
N PHE A 135 -15.85 -4.15 6.71
CA PHE A 135 -15.16 -5.05 7.61
C PHE A 135 -15.48 -4.70 9.06
N ALA A 136 -15.63 -5.71 9.91
CA ALA A 136 -15.89 -5.54 11.35
C ALA A 136 -17.00 -4.53 11.71
N GLY A 137 -18.04 -4.43 10.86
CA GLY A 137 -19.18 -3.52 11.07
C GLY A 137 -18.97 -2.08 10.59
N ILE A 138 -17.81 -1.73 10.03
CA ILE A 138 -17.54 -0.44 9.39
C ILE A 138 -17.73 -0.58 7.89
N THR A 139 -18.40 0.38 7.26
CA THR A 139 -18.59 0.43 5.80
C THR A 139 -17.85 1.61 5.19
N TYR A 140 -17.09 1.32 4.14
CA TYR A 140 -16.29 2.29 3.41
C TYR A 140 -16.88 2.53 2.02
N HIS A 141 -16.74 3.75 1.54
CA HIS A 141 -16.89 4.09 0.12
C HIS A 141 -15.61 4.72 -0.40
N THR A 142 -15.05 4.17 -1.48
CA THR A 142 -13.78 4.62 -2.05
C THR A 142 -13.97 5.09 -3.48
N THR A 143 -13.41 6.26 -3.78
CA THR A 143 -13.27 6.79 -5.14
C THR A 143 -11.79 6.82 -5.54
N ALA A 144 -11.52 6.73 -6.85
CA ALA A 144 -10.17 6.74 -7.39
C ALA A 144 -9.98 7.80 -8.48
N VAL A 145 -8.83 8.45 -8.49
CA VAL A 145 -8.36 9.33 -9.57
C VAL A 145 -6.97 8.89 -10.00
N THR A 146 -6.80 8.57 -11.29
CA THR A 146 -5.47 8.31 -11.85
C THR A 146 -4.75 9.62 -12.12
N LEU A 147 -3.58 9.77 -11.51
CA LEU A 147 -2.65 10.87 -11.71
C LEU A 147 -1.61 10.43 -12.75
N HIS A 148 -1.74 10.94 -13.96
CA HIS A 148 -0.89 10.52 -15.07
C HIS A 148 0.49 11.18 -15.03
N LYS A 149 1.54 10.38 -15.24
CA LYS A 149 2.94 10.86 -15.39
C LYS A 149 3.43 11.74 -14.24
N VAL A 150 3.02 11.42 -13.02
CA VAL A 150 3.50 12.10 -11.80
C VAL A 150 4.85 11.56 -11.34
N THR A 151 5.28 10.42 -11.88
CA THR A 151 6.66 9.90 -11.78
C THR A 151 7.22 9.63 -13.18
N THR A 152 8.55 9.49 -13.26
CA THR A 152 9.23 9.14 -14.51
C THR A 152 8.92 7.69 -14.87
N SER A 153 8.36 7.45 -16.05
CA SER A 153 8.17 6.10 -16.59
C SER A 153 9.51 5.42 -16.86
N GLY A 154 9.57 4.10 -16.71
CA GLY A 154 10.81 3.32 -16.83
C GLY A 154 11.25 2.76 -15.49
N SER A 155 12.50 2.30 -15.40
CA SER A 155 13.04 1.63 -14.22
C SER A 155 14.09 2.45 -13.46
N GLN A 156 14.38 3.67 -13.93
CA GLN A 156 15.37 4.54 -13.29
C GLN A 156 14.88 4.92 -11.89
N ASP A 157 15.74 4.68 -10.89
CA ASP A 157 15.45 4.91 -9.47
C ASP A 157 14.24 4.11 -8.92
N VAL A 158 13.80 3.08 -9.66
CA VAL A 158 12.80 2.12 -9.21
C VAL A 158 13.50 0.90 -8.62
N ASN A 159 13.06 0.48 -7.43
CA ASN A 159 13.63 -0.67 -6.75
C ASN A 159 13.55 -1.94 -7.64
N HIS A 160 14.59 -2.77 -7.59
CA HIS A 160 14.78 -3.96 -8.45
C HIS A 160 14.82 -3.69 -9.98
N ASN A 161 14.95 -2.44 -10.43
CA ASN A 161 15.02 -2.08 -11.86
C ASN A 161 13.81 -2.57 -12.68
N ILE A 162 12.62 -2.57 -12.07
CA ILE A 162 11.36 -2.91 -12.73
C ILE A 162 10.74 -1.62 -13.27
N SER A 163 10.29 -1.67 -14.53
CA SER A 163 9.67 -0.51 -15.16
C SER A 163 8.32 -0.20 -14.51
N ILE A 164 8.01 1.09 -14.38
CA ILE A 164 6.68 1.60 -14.07
C ILE A 164 6.16 2.48 -15.21
N ASP A 165 4.85 2.62 -15.32
CA ASP A 165 4.15 3.46 -16.30
C ASP A 165 4.21 4.97 -15.99
N GLY A 166 4.70 5.34 -14.80
CA GLY A 166 4.82 6.72 -14.33
C GLY A 166 3.55 7.29 -13.68
N ASN A 167 2.50 6.49 -13.55
CA ASN A 167 1.22 6.90 -12.97
C ASN A 167 1.17 6.63 -11.47
N ALA A 168 0.32 7.39 -10.78
CA ALA A 168 -0.14 7.06 -9.44
C ALA A 168 -1.67 7.06 -9.41
N VAL A 169 -2.25 6.40 -8.40
CA VAL A 169 -3.69 6.47 -8.14
C VAL A 169 -3.91 7.10 -6.78
N LEU A 170 -4.75 8.13 -6.75
CA LEU A 170 -5.25 8.79 -5.55
C LEU A 170 -6.58 8.17 -5.16
N LEU A 171 -6.63 7.56 -3.97
CA LEU A 171 -7.86 7.02 -3.38
C LEU A 171 -8.39 8.00 -2.33
N THR A 172 -9.69 8.26 -2.33
CA THR A 172 -10.37 8.96 -1.24
C THR A 172 -11.37 7.99 -0.60
N ILE A 173 -11.18 7.71 0.68
CA ILE A 173 -11.93 6.69 1.43
C ILE A 173 -12.82 7.38 2.47
N GLU A 174 -14.12 7.15 2.39
CA GLU A 174 -15.12 7.68 3.32
C GLU A 174 -15.71 6.55 4.16
N ILE A 175 -15.77 6.71 5.48
CA ILE A 175 -16.59 5.86 6.35
C ILE A 175 -18.03 6.35 6.23
N ILE A 176 -18.93 5.48 5.81
CA ILE A 176 -20.33 5.83 5.55
C ILE A 176 -21.33 5.20 6.52
N VAL A 177 -20.92 4.17 7.27
CA VAL A 177 -21.66 3.55 8.40
C VAL A 177 -20.69 2.93 9.39
#